data_AF-A0A850GDS4-F1
#
_entry.id   AF-A0A850GDS4-F1
#
_cell.length_a   1.000
_cell.length_b   1.000
_cell.length_c   1.000
_cell.angle_alpha   90.00
_cell.angle_beta   90.00
_cell.angle_gamma   90.00
#
_symmetry.space_group_name_H-M   'P 1'
#
loop_
_entity.id
_entity.type
_entity.pdbx_description
1 polymer ?
#
loop_
_entity_poly.entity_id
_entity_poly.type
_entity_poly.pdbx_seq_one_letter_code
_entity_poly.pdbx_strand_id
1 'polypeptide(L)'
;MHREAIDQGWATSPWAAPVPLRPGGFSSLDPAHAAFDLVTDLGQLTPFGVPKVDAARVELLGYADYQLDAELPHARRQGAGRAVFFHDPRAGETVYLKGVGRTPLALNWSRPRELTHATGHMPASAGVRELVASRYLRAKGLGELIVPCEGLLVRAMAPEFAANWRAALGAAELAAPACDRHLQAISVKPGEFARWSNILWLAHHSAPLAGTLSTLGEAIARFVRGPGRPRLRPEDCTPERLAAELEAAFTAGWARLAAALRHGVHWCSYHNNFTLDGRFLDLELPVLLGEGLCAKVITSRAQGPVPAELLARAGDPMGWELGNYRRQVRLVIDALGARLRQLSAMARSSLVAEFAGALASALDARFPSDHLLRDAGRMRAELRGLYLELGASAAELPALLEHIACEERLDQASADFPAIPCRLSAVALPRPELGVRARLATIGAAPGPRCPQAAHERALLAELFAELDGIADAEDYLDRLRGWLERVDAEVRPAAPAVEVA
;
A
#
# COMPACT_ATOMS: atom_id res chain seq x y z
N MET A 1 33.72 -11.11 -7.59
CA MET A 1 32.74 -10.61 -8.57
C MET A 1 31.30 -11.06 -8.31
N HIS A 2 30.92 -12.35 -8.30
CA HIS A 2 29.49 -12.72 -8.10
C HIS A 2 28.91 -12.56 -6.68
N ARG A 3 29.73 -12.40 -5.63
CA ARG A 3 29.24 -12.08 -4.28
C ARG A 3 28.93 -10.59 -4.09
N GLU A 4 29.70 -9.70 -4.73
CA GLU A 4 29.58 -8.26 -4.52
C GLU A 4 28.29 -7.66 -5.11
N ALA A 5 27.73 -8.25 -6.18
CA ALA A 5 26.42 -7.84 -6.73
C ALA A 5 25.23 -8.40 -5.92
N ILE A 6 25.43 -9.50 -5.18
CA ILE A 6 24.41 -10.07 -4.27
C ILE A 6 24.40 -9.30 -2.94
N ASP A 7 25.54 -8.75 -2.52
CA ASP A 7 25.69 -7.99 -1.27
C ASP A 7 25.01 -6.61 -1.27
N GLN A 8 24.44 -6.15 -2.41
CA GLN A 8 23.86 -4.81 -2.54
C GLN A 8 22.46 -4.85 -3.17
N GLY A 9 21.45 -5.36 -2.46
CA GLY A 9 20.10 -5.30 -3.03
C GLY A 9 19.00 -6.01 -2.26
N TRP A 10 17.87 -6.16 -2.93
CA TRP A 10 16.73 -6.99 -2.53
C TRP A 10 16.98 -8.50 -2.71
N ALA A 11 18.00 -8.86 -3.48
CA ALA A 11 18.40 -10.24 -3.73
C ALA A 11 18.75 -11.00 -2.43
N THR A 12 19.16 -10.29 -1.39
CA THR A 12 19.48 -10.82 -0.05
C THR A 12 18.38 -10.61 0.98
N SER A 13 17.26 -9.97 0.59
CA SER A 13 16.13 -9.83 1.50
C SER A 13 15.54 -11.21 1.80
N PRO A 14 15.30 -11.55 3.08
CA PRO A 14 14.88 -12.89 3.48
C PRO A 14 13.46 -13.24 3.02
N TRP A 15 12.68 -12.25 2.60
CA TRP A 15 11.33 -12.37 2.04
C TRP A 15 11.32 -12.25 0.50
N ALA A 16 12.47 -12.28 -0.17
CA ALA A 16 12.53 -12.17 -1.63
C ALA A 16 12.26 -13.53 -2.29
N ALA A 17 11.27 -13.56 -3.18
CA ALA A 17 11.02 -14.67 -4.10
C ALA A 17 11.54 -14.28 -5.49
N PRO A 18 12.49 -15.02 -6.09
CA PRO A 18 12.97 -14.71 -7.43
C PRO A 18 11.84 -14.77 -8.46
N VAL A 19 11.92 -13.89 -9.45
CA VAL A 19 10.98 -13.80 -10.58
C VAL A 19 11.80 -13.60 -11.86
N PRO A 20 11.89 -14.59 -12.75
CA PRO A 20 12.58 -14.44 -14.02
C PRO A 20 11.83 -13.42 -14.87
N LEU A 21 12.54 -12.47 -15.45
CA LEU A 21 12.00 -11.43 -16.32
C LEU A 21 12.51 -11.60 -17.75
N ARG A 22 11.81 -10.97 -18.68
CA ARG A 22 12.18 -10.83 -20.09
C ARG A 22 11.63 -9.50 -20.63
N PRO A 23 12.12 -9.01 -21.78
CA PRO A 23 11.54 -7.85 -22.43
C PRO A 23 10.02 -7.98 -22.68
N GLY A 24 9.30 -6.89 -22.45
CA GLY A 24 7.83 -6.84 -22.45
C GLY A 24 7.19 -6.21 -23.69
N GLY A 25 7.89 -5.39 -24.45
CA GLY A 25 7.33 -4.62 -25.56
C GLY A 25 6.42 -3.47 -25.09
N PHE A 26 6.71 -2.87 -23.93
CA PHE A 26 6.04 -1.67 -23.46
C PHE A 26 6.71 -0.40 -24.00
N SER A 27 5.87 0.58 -24.34
CA SER A 27 6.31 1.94 -24.62
C SER A 27 6.40 2.71 -23.30
N SER A 28 7.51 3.39 -23.05
CA SER A 28 7.69 4.20 -21.84
C SER A 28 7.23 5.63 -22.06
N LEU A 29 6.56 6.21 -21.06
CA LEU A 29 6.25 7.64 -21.01
C LEU A 29 7.53 8.49 -20.97
N ASP A 30 8.52 8.03 -20.19
CA ASP A 30 9.84 8.66 -20.01
C ASP A 30 10.93 7.75 -20.60
N PRO A 31 11.74 8.23 -21.57
CA PRO A 31 12.85 7.44 -22.13
C PRO A 31 13.83 6.88 -21.09
N ALA A 32 14.02 7.55 -19.95
CA ALA A 32 14.89 7.07 -18.87
C ALA A 32 14.41 5.74 -18.26
N HIS A 33 13.11 5.47 -18.34
CA HIS A 33 12.48 4.26 -17.81
C HIS A 33 12.30 3.15 -18.85
N ALA A 34 12.79 3.34 -20.08
CA ALA A 34 12.68 2.33 -21.15
C ALA A 34 13.38 1.00 -20.78
N ALA A 35 14.40 1.03 -19.93
CA ALA A 35 15.07 -0.18 -19.43
C ALA A 35 14.18 -1.05 -18.54
N PHE A 36 13.04 -0.53 -18.06
CA PHE A 36 12.08 -1.22 -17.21
C PHE A 36 10.94 -1.89 -18.00
N ASP A 37 11.07 -1.98 -19.32
CA ASP A 37 10.24 -2.82 -20.19
C ASP A 37 10.46 -4.31 -19.90
N LEU A 38 9.93 -4.77 -18.77
CA LEU A 38 10.16 -6.09 -18.23
C LEU A 38 8.84 -6.76 -17.86
N VAL A 39 8.70 -8.02 -18.25
CA VAL A 39 7.59 -8.89 -17.85
C VAL A 39 8.09 -10.21 -17.28
N THR A 40 7.29 -10.83 -16.42
CA THR A 40 7.59 -12.17 -15.92
C THR A 40 7.67 -13.15 -17.09
N ASP A 41 8.76 -13.91 -17.12
CA ASP A 41 8.93 -15.05 -18.00
C ASP A 41 8.26 -16.29 -17.40
N LEU A 42 6.96 -16.45 -17.71
CA LEU A 42 6.18 -17.59 -17.24
C LEU A 42 6.73 -18.95 -17.68
N GLY A 43 7.46 -19.01 -18.80
CA GLY A 43 8.08 -20.24 -19.30
C GLY A 43 9.23 -20.75 -18.41
N GLN A 44 9.76 -19.88 -17.55
CA GLN A 44 10.81 -20.21 -16.59
C GLN A 44 10.29 -20.44 -15.18
N LEU A 45 9.00 -20.29 -14.93
CA LEU A 45 8.41 -20.62 -13.63
C LEU A 45 8.21 -22.14 -13.52
N THR A 46 8.71 -22.73 -12.45
CA THR A 46 8.49 -24.16 -12.13
C THR A 46 7.47 -24.31 -11.01
N PRO A 47 6.82 -25.49 -10.87
CA PRO A 47 6.04 -25.78 -9.68
C PRO A 47 6.91 -25.56 -8.43
N PHE A 48 6.44 -24.70 -7.52
CA PHE A 48 7.10 -24.37 -6.23
C PHE A 48 8.36 -23.51 -6.30
N GLY A 49 8.66 -22.83 -7.41
CA GLY A 49 9.73 -21.83 -7.43
C GLY A 49 10.27 -21.49 -8.81
N VAL A 50 11.42 -20.83 -8.81
CA VAL A 50 12.23 -20.63 -10.02
C VAL A 50 13.33 -21.68 -9.97
N PRO A 51 13.63 -22.40 -11.07
CA PRO A 51 14.80 -23.27 -11.13
C PRO A 51 16.06 -22.45 -10.81
N LYS A 52 17.19 -23.11 -10.46
CA LYS A 52 18.47 -22.40 -10.28
C LYS A 52 18.68 -21.47 -11.49
N VAL A 53 18.60 -20.17 -11.25
CA VAL A 53 18.74 -19.17 -12.31
C VAL A 53 20.15 -19.29 -12.83
N ASP A 54 20.29 -19.55 -14.13
CA ASP A 54 21.58 -19.57 -14.79
C ASP A 54 22.29 -18.23 -14.55
N ALA A 55 23.58 -18.27 -14.20
CA ALA A 55 24.37 -17.09 -13.91
C ALA A 55 24.32 -16.06 -15.06
N ALA A 56 24.16 -16.54 -16.30
CA ALA A 56 24.02 -15.71 -17.50
C ALA A 56 22.69 -14.92 -17.60
N ARG A 57 21.71 -15.19 -16.74
CA ARG A 57 20.37 -14.55 -16.78
C ARG A 57 20.03 -13.78 -15.49
N VAL A 58 20.99 -13.62 -14.58
CA VAL A 58 20.82 -12.92 -13.30
C VAL A 58 20.46 -11.44 -13.50
N GLU A 59 20.90 -10.82 -14.60
CA GLU A 59 20.59 -9.42 -14.93
C GLU A 59 19.11 -9.15 -15.21
N LEU A 60 18.32 -10.19 -15.51
CA LEU A 60 16.87 -10.10 -15.72
C LEU A 60 16.11 -10.82 -14.60
N LEU A 61 16.62 -10.74 -13.37
CA LEU A 61 15.99 -11.32 -12.20
C LEU A 61 15.36 -10.23 -11.33
N GLY A 62 14.03 -10.25 -11.23
CA GLY A 62 13.29 -9.47 -10.24
C GLY A 62 13.03 -10.29 -8.97
N TYR A 63 12.54 -9.62 -7.94
CA TYR A 63 12.19 -10.24 -6.66
C TYR A 63 10.80 -9.80 -6.20
N ALA A 64 9.86 -10.73 -6.09
CA ALA A 64 8.57 -10.48 -5.46
C ALA A 64 8.71 -10.66 -3.94
N ASP A 65 8.08 -9.81 -3.13
CA ASP A 65 8.21 -9.86 -1.67
C ASP A 65 7.09 -10.67 -1.00
N TYR A 66 7.46 -11.55 -0.07
CA TYR A 66 6.54 -12.24 0.81
C TYR A 66 6.02 -11.31 1.91
N GLN A 67 4.73 -11.43 2.20
CA GLN A 67 4.03 -10.59 3.18
C GLN A 67 3.14 -11.47 4.07
N LEU A 68 2.98 -11.04 5.33
CA LEU A 68 2.02 -11.60 6.26
C LEU A 68 1.14 -10.46 6.79
N ASP A 69 -0.13 -10.53 6.46
CA ASP A 69 -1.14 -9.57 6.90
C ASP A 69 -1.58 -9.92 8.32
N ALA A 70 -1.52 -8.92 9.20
CA ALA A 70 -1.83 -9.10 10.62
C ALA A 70 -3.34 -9.15 10.88
N GLU A 71 -4.17 -8.65 9.96
CA GLU A 71 -5.64 -8.61 10.10
C GLU A 71 -6.31 -9.90 9.66
N LEU A 72 -5.65 -10.69 8.83
CA LEU A 72 -6.19 -11.95 8.32
C LEU A 72 -5.60 -13.12 9.12
N PRO A 73 -6.35 -13.73 10.05
CA PRO A 73 -5.85 -14.75 10.98
C PRO A 73 -5.52 -16.10 10.32
N HIS A 74 -5.48 -16.16 8.99
CA HIS A 74 -5.10 -17.35 8.25
C HIS A 74 -3.67 -17.19 7.76
N ALA A 75 -2.88 -18.27 7.85
CA ALA A 75 -1.54 -18.46 7.28
C ALA A 75 -1.51 -18.38 5.75
N ARG A 76 -2.21 -17.40 5.18
CA ARG A 76 -2.31 -17.17 3.76
C ARG A 76 -1.14 -16.28 3.38
N ARG A 77 -0.07 -16.92 2.92
CA ARG A 77 1.06 -16.32 2.20
C ARG A 77 0.57 -15.18 1.30
N GLN A 78 0.72 -13.93 1.72
CA GLN A 78 0.58 -12.81 0.80
C GLN A 78 1.91 -12.55 0.11
N GLY A 79 1.87 -11.70 -0.90
CA GLY A 79 3.07 -11.18 -1.53
C GLY A 79 2.76 -10.43 -2.80
N ALA A 80 3.80 -9.87 -3.41
CA ALA A 80 3.68 -9.15 -4.67
C ALA A 80 3.32 -10.09 -5.83
N GLY A 81 2.02 -10.30 -6.04
CA GLY A 81 1.49 -11.18 -7.10
C GLY A 81 1.67 -10.65 -8.54
N ARG A 82 1.93 -9.34 -8.66
CA ARG A 82 2.08 -8.64 -9.94
C ARG A 82 3.21 -7.62 -9.97
N ALA A 83 4.12 -7.69 -8.99
CA ALA A 83 5.18 -6.71 -8.85
C ALA A 83 6.50 -7.35 -8.43
N VAL A 84 7.59 -6.66 -8.74
CA VAL A 84 8.95 -7.10 -8.43
C VAL A 84 9.81 -5.90 -8.03
N PHE A 85 10.77 -6.15 -7.15
CA PHE A 85 11.94 -5.32 -6.97
C PHE A 85 13.00 -5.76 -7.99
N PHE A 86 13.43 -4.86 -8.85
CA PHE A 86 14.42 -5.08 -9.89
C PHE A 86 15.63 -4.17 -9.62
N HIS A 87 16.83 -4.75 -9.63
CA HIS A 87 18.06 -3.97 -9.52
C HIS A 87 18.48 -3.51 -10.91
N ASP A 88 18.52 -2.20 -11.13
CA ASP A 88 19.04 -1.63 -12.36
C ASP A 88 20.56 -1.60 -12.30
N PRO A 89 21.27 -2.45 -13.08
CA PRO A 89 22.73 -2.49 -13.06
C PRO A 89 23.37 -1.20 -13.62
N ARG A 90 22.63 -0.38 -14.38
CA ARG A 90 23.15 0.86 -14.98
C ARG A 90 23.13 2.01 -14.00
N ALA A 91 22.04 2.14 -13.25
CA ALA A 91 21.89 3.16 -12.22
C ALA A 91 22.48 2.73 -10.87
N GLY A 92 22.64 1.43 -10.63
CA GLY A 92 23.00 0.89 -9.32
C GLY A 92 21.86 0.98 -8.30
N GLU A 93 20.64 1.22 -8.76
CA GLU A 93 19.46 1.45 -7.92
C GLU A 93 18.54 0.23 -7.92
N THR A 94 17.63 0.15 -6.93
CA THR A 94 16.53 -0.82 -6.96
C THR A 94 15.25 -0.08 -7.28
N VAL A 95 14.52 -0.55 -8.29
CA VAL A 95 13.19 -0.07 -8.67
C VAL A 95 12.14 -1.12 -8.34
N TYR A 96 10.96 -0.66 -7.91
CA TYR A 96 9.78 -1.49 -7.74
C TYR A 96 8.88 -1.34 -8.97
N LEU A 97 8.73 -2.42 -9.73
CA LEU A 97 7.94 -2.48 -10.96
C LEU A 97 6.64 -3.21 -10.67
N LYS A 98 5.51 -2.55 -10.87
CA LYS A 98 4.17 -3.13 -10.66
C LYS A 98 3.46 -3.25 -12.01
N GLY A 99 2.84 -4.40 -12.28
CA GLY A 99 2.23 -4.70 -13.58
C GLY A 99 3.10 -5.54 -14.51
N VAL A 100 4.22 -6.07 -14.01
CA VAL A 100 5.15 -6.94 -14.78
C VAL A 100 4.54 -8.30 -15.19
N GLY A 101 3.28 -8.56 -14.83
CA GLY A 101 2.64 -9.85 -15.03
C GLY A 101 2.74 -10.73 -13.78
N ARG A 102 2.26 -11.96 -13.94
CA ARG A 102 2.02 -12.87 -12.82
C ARG A 102 3.34 -13.32 -12.21
N THR A 103 3.47 -13.24 -10.89
CA THR A 103 4.62 -13.76 -10.14
C THR A 103 4.28 -15.09 -9.45
N PRO A 104 5.26 -15.80 -8.87
CA PRO A 104 5.01 -16.97 -8.00
C PRO A 104 4.16 -16.65 -6.76
N LEU A 105 3.97 -15.38 -6.41
CA LEU A 105 3.21 -14.93 -5.24
C LEU A 105 1.77 -14.51 -5.58
N ALA A 106 1.31 -14.69 -6.82
CA ALA A 106 -0.07 -14.38 -7.20
C ALA A 106 -1.09 -15.19 -6.36
N LEU A 107 -2.11 -14.53 -5.82
CA LEU A 107 -3.03 -15.05 -4.79
C LEU A 107 -4.05 -16.10 -5.25
N ASN A 108 -3.95 -16.61 -6.47
CA ASN A 108 -4.95 -17.48 -7.08
C ASN A 108 -5.09 -18.85 -6.38
N TRP A 109 -4.09 -19.27 -5.60
CA TRP A 109 -4.14 -20.50 -4.80
C TRP A 109 -5.15 -20.42 -3.63
N SER A 110 -5.54 -19.22 -3.19
CA SER A 110 -6.50 -19.05 -2.09
C SER A 110 -7.81 -18.36 -2.48
N ARG A 111 -7.84 -17.71 -3.65
CA ARG A 111 -9.01 -17.04 -4.22
C ARG A 111 -9.08 -17.26 -5.75
N PRO A 112 -9.55 -18.43 -6.22
CA PRO A 112 -9.55 -18.78 -7.65
C PRO A 112 -10.39 -17.85 -8.55
N ARG A 113 -11.28 -17.05 -7.97
CA ARG A 113 -12.16 -16.10 -8.67
C ARG A 113 -11.69 -14.64 -8.59
N GLU A 114 -10.59 -14.40 -7.89
CA GLU A 114 -9.92 -13.10 -7.87
C GLU A 114 -9.20 -12.98 -9.23
N LEU A 115 -9.54 -11.97 -10.02
CA LEU A 115 -9.07 -11.84 -11.40
C LEU A 115 -7.98 -10.78 -11.55
N THR A 116 -8.06 -9.74 -10.74
CA THR A 116 -7.22 -8.54 -10.84
C THR A 116 -5.79 -8.85 -10.41
N HIS A 117 -5.62 -9.52 -9.27
CA HIS A 117 -4.32 -9.85 -8.70
C HIS A 117 -3.79 -11.21 -9.19
N ALA A 118 -4.67 -12.14 -9.57
CA ALA A 118 -4.30 -13.48 -10.03
C ALA A 118 -3.64 -13.51 -11.41
N THR A 119 -4.00 -12.59 -12.29
CA THR A 119 -3.51 -12.54 -13.67
C THR A 119 -2.17 -11.83 -13.78
N GLY A 120 -1.77 -11.09 -12.75
CA GLY A 120 -0.58 -10.23 -12.82
C GLY A 120 -0.79 -8.94 -13.60
N HIS A 121 -2.01 -8.69 -14.07
CA HIS A 121 -2.36 -7.53 -14.87
C HIS A 121 -2.44 -6.26 -14.03
N MET A 122 -1.95 -5.17 -14.58
CA MET A 122 -2.21 -3.82 -14.10
C MET A 122 -2.99 -3.05 -15.18
N PRO A 123 -4.24 -2.66 -14.90
CA PRO A 123 -5.02 -1.82 -15.80
C PRO A 123 -4.31 -0.49 -16.07
N ALA A 124 -4.46 0.05 -17.28
CA ALA A 124 -3.86 1.33 -17.63
C ALA A 124 -4.38 2.47 -16.75
N SER A 125 -5.68 2.47 -16.44
CA SER A 125 -6.30 3.43 -15.53
C SER A 125 -5.70 3.38 -14.12
N ALA A 126 -5.30 2.19 -13.65
CA ALA A 126 -4.63 2.03 -12.36
C ALA A 126 -3.22 2.62 -12.39
N GLY A 127 -2.44 2.32 -13.44
CA GLY A 127 -1.08 2.84 -13.61
C GLY A 127 -1.03 4.36 -13.70
N VAL A 128 -1.93 4.96 -14.50
CA VAL A 128 -2.00 6.42 -14.60
C VAL A 128 -2.45 7.07 -13.30
N ARG A 129 -3.37 6.45 -12.53
CA ARG A 129 -3.77 6.97 -11.22
C ARG A 129 -2.60 7.01 -10.25
N GLU A 130 -1.74 5.99 -10.25
CA GLU A 130 -0.54 6.00 -9.40
C GLU A 130 0.40 7.17 -9.77
N LEU A 131 0.64 7.40 -11.06
CA LEU A 131 1.51 8.48 -11.54
C LEU A 131 0.91 9.86 -11.28
N VAL A 132 -0.37 10.08 -11.63
CA VAL A 132 -1.06 11.36 -11.46
C VAL A 132 -1.19 11.70 -9.97
N ALA A 133 -1.52 10.75 -9.10
CA ALA A 133 -1.53 10.99 -7.66
C ALA A 133 -0.14 11.39 -7.14
N SER A 134 0.92 10.77 -7.67
CA SER A 134 2.29 11.11 -7.31
C SER A 134 2.69 12.53 -7.74
N ARG A 135 2.31 12.95 -8.96
CA ARG A 135 2.54 14.33 -9.45
C ARG A 135 1.72 15.33 -8.66
N TYR A 136 0.45 15.04 -8.43
CA TYR A 136 -0.45 15.87 -7.62
C TYR A 136 0.13 16.13 -6.23
N LEU A 137 0.53 15.07 -5.51
CA LEU A 137 1.07 15.19 -4.16
C LEU A 137 2.43 15.89 -4.14
N ARG A 138 3.29 15.62 -5.13
CA ARG A 138 4.56 16.34 -5.28
C ARG A 138 4.33 17.84 -5.49
N ALA A 139 3.41 18.23 -6.38
CA ALA A 139 3.04 19.63 -6.62
C ALA A 139 2.45 20.30 -5.37
N LYS A 140 1.81 19.51 -4.48
CA LYS A 140 1.34 19.95 -3.16
C LYS A 140 2.42 20.03 -2.09
N GLY A 141 3.65 19.57 -2.36
CA GLY A 141 4.71 19.45 -1.35
C GLY A 141 4.49 18.31 -0.36
N LEU A 142 3.78 17.26 -0.78
CA LEU A 142 3.35 16.10 0.01
C LEU A 142 3.87 14.77 -0.57
N GLY A 143 4.96 14.83 -1.34
CA GLY A 143 5.53 13.64 -1.98
C GLY A 143 6.06 12.61 -0.97
N GLU A 144 6.46 13.06 0.21
CA GLU A 144 6.95 12.25 1.32
C GLU A 144 5.87 11.42 2.02
N LEU A 145 4.59 11.64 1.70
CA LEU A 145 3.47 10.84 2.22
C LEU A 145 3.41 9.45 1.59
N ILE A 146 4.00 9.28 0.41
CA ILE A 146 3.82 8.10 -0.44
C ILE A 146 5.15 7.54 -0.92
N VAL A 147 5.12 6.29 -1.40
CA VAL A 147 6.13 5.79 -2.32
C VAL A 147 5.74 6.28 -3.73
N PRO A 148 6.48 7.23 -4.33
CA PRO A 148 6.05 7.85 -5.57
C PRO A 148 6.10 6.88 -6.75
N CYS A 149 5.14 7.03 -7.66
CA CYS A 149 5.25 6.55 -9.03
C CYS A 149 6.01 7.60 -9.84
N GLU A 150 7.16 7.19 -10.37
CA GLU A 150 8.09 8.04 -11.11
C GLU A 150 7.97 7.83 -12.62
N GLY A 151 7.46 6.66 -13.04
CA GLY A 151 7.32 6.29 -14.44
C GLY A 151 6.10 5.43 -14.71
N LEU A 152 5.66 5.46 -15.95
CA LEU A 152 4.61 4.62 -16.49
C LEU A 152 5.06 4.08 -17.85
N LEU A 153 4.89 2.77 -18.04
CA LEU A 153 5.02 2.14 -19.34
C LEU A 153 3.66 1.54 -19.71
N VAL A 154 3.30 1.59 -21.00
CA VAL A 154 2.01 1.10 -21.51
C VAL A 154 2.24 0.28 -22.78
N ARG A 155 1.43 -0.76 -22.97
CA ARG A 155 1.32 -1.48 -24.24
C ARG A 155 -0.12 -1.92 -24.50
N ALA A 156 -0.40 -2.25 -25.76
CA ALA A 156 -1.57 -3.04 -26.09
C ALA A 156 -1.50 -4.44 -25.44
N MET A 157 -2.63 -4.92 -24.94
CA MET A 157 -2.76 -6.30 -24.47
C MET A 157 -2.61 -7.27 -25.64
N ALA A 158 -1.95 -8.41 -25.39
CA ALA A 158 -1.95 -9.52 -26.35
C ALA A 158 -3.41 -9.95 -26.63
N PRO A 159 -3.81 -10.21 -27.89
CA PRO A 159 -5.21 -10.47 -28.25
C PRO A 159 -5.88 -11.58 -27.42
N GLU A 160 -5.16 -12.68 -27.20
CA GLU A 160 -5.64 -13.82 -26.40
C GLU A 160 -5.86 -13.42 -24.93
N PHE A 161 -4.93 -12.64 -24.36
CA PHE A 161 -5.06 -12.14 -23.00
C PHE A 161 -6.24 -11.17 -22.88
N ALA A 162 -6.38 -10.23 -23.83
CA ALA A 162 -7.48 -9.29 -23.86
C ALA A 162 -8.85 -9.99 -23.97
N ALA A 163 -8.94 -11.05 -24.78
CA ALA A 163 -10.15 -11.86 -24.89
C ALA A 163 -10.49 -12.57 -23.57
N ASN A 164 -9.50 -13.21 -22.93
CA ASN A 164 -9.67 -13.89 -21.65
C ASN A 164 -10.01 -12.92 -20.51
N TRP A 165 -9.35 -11.77 -20.49
CA TRP A 165 -9.59 -10.70 -19.52
C TRP A 165 -11.04 -10.23 -19.62
N ARG A 166 -11.48 -9.79 -20.80
CA ARG A 166 -12.86 -9.34 -21.07
C ARG A 166 -13.90 -10.40 -20.72
N ALA A 167 -13.66 -11.66 -21.12
CA ALA A 167 -14.53 -12.78 -20.74
C ALA A 167 -14.63 -12.95 -19.21
N ALA A 168 -13.53 -12.75 -18.49
CA ALA A 168 -13.50 -12.85 -17.03
C ALA A 168 -14.18 -11.64 -16.34
N LEU A 169 -14.15 -10.46 -16.96
CA LEU A 169 -14.92 -9.28 -16.51
C LEU A 169 -16.43 -9.55 -16.58
N GLY A 170 -16.89 -10.29 -17.59
CA GLY A 170 -18.29 -10.60 -17.80
C GLY A 170 -19.12 -9.32 -17.95
N ALA A 171 -20.24 -9.21 -17.23
CA ALA A 171 -21.11 -8.02 -17.29
C ALA A 171 -20.41 -6.71 -16.88
N ALA A 172 -19.32 -6.77 -16.12
CA ALA A 172 -18.55 -5.59 -15.73
C ALA A 172 -17.67 -5.04 -16.87
N GLU A 173 -17.47 -5.78 -17.96
CA GLU A 173 -16.71 -5.34 -19.13
C GLU A 173 -17.29 -4.03 -19.73
N LEU A 174 -18.62 -3.91 -19.76
CA LEU A 174 -19.32 -2.74 -20.29
C LEU A 174 -19.07 -1.48 -19.45
N ALA A 175 -18.72 -1.64 -18.18
CA ALA A 175 -18.41 -0.55 -17.26
C ALA A 175 -16.91 -0.21 -17.23
N ALA A 176 -16.04 -1.09 -17.72
CA ALA A 176 -14.60 -0.86 -17.77
C ALA A 176 -14.27 0.24 -18.81
N PRO A 177 -13.29 1.14 -18.53
CA PRO A 177 -12.74 2.06 -19.51
C PRO A 177 -12.19 1.34 -20.75
N ALA A 178 -12.14 2.04 -21.90
CA ALA A 178 -11.52 1.50 -23.11
C ALA A 178 -10.05 1.17 -22.87
N CYS A 179 -9.31 2.06 -22.21
CA CYS A 179 -7.91 1.81 -21.87
C CYS A 179 -7.72 0.50 -21.08
N ASP A 180 -8.58 0.19 -20.10
CA ASP A 180 -8.49 -1.03 -19.30
C ASP A 180 -8.94 -2.31 -20.03
N ARG A 181 -9.65 -2.18 -21.15
CA ARG A 181 -9.99 -3.32 -22.02
C ARG A 181 -8.90 -3.65 -23.02
N HIS A 182 -8.06 -2.68 -23.37
CA HIS A 182 -7.13 -2.77 -24.50
C HIS A 182 -5.67 -2.66 -24.12
N LEU A 183 -5.36 -2.02 -22.98
CA LEU A 183 -4.00 -1.66 -22.58
C LEU A 183 -3.61 -2.30 -21.25
N GLN A 184 -2.31 -2.58 -21.11
CA GLN A 184 -1.69 -2.96 -19.85
C GLN A 184 -0.61 -1.93 -19.50
N ALA A 185 -0.46 -1.65 -18.21
CA ALA A 185 0.56 -0.75 -17.70
C ALA A 185 1.62 -1.47 -16.85
N ILE A 186 2.78 -0.83 -16.73
CA ILE A 186 3.75 -1.02 -15.65
C ILE A 186 3.99 0.33 -14.99
N SER A 187 3.82 0.42 -13.66
CA SER A 187 4.27 1.58 -12.90
C SER A 187 5.66 1.34 -12.32
N VAL A 188 6.46 2.41 -12.30
CA VAL A 188 7.85 2.42 -11.83
C VAL A 188 7.93 3.25 -10.57
N LYS A 189 8.48 2.67 -9.49
CA LYS A 189 8.63 3.30 -8.18
C LYS A 189 10.04 3.08 -7.63
N PRO A 190 10.55 3.90 -6.71
CA PRO A 190 11.78 3.60 -6.00
C PRO A 190 11.59 2.35 -5.12
N GLY A 191 12.55 1.44 -5.14
CA GLY A 191 12.50 0.15 -4.44
C GLY A 191 13.03 0.17 -3.00
N GLU A 192 13.33 1.33 -2.44
CA GLU A 192 13.89 1.46 -1.09
C GLU A 192 12.82 1.50 0.02
N PHE A 193 12.03 0.42 0.16
CA PHE A 193 11.03 0.31 1.22
C PHE A 193 10.67 -1.15 1.56
N ALA A 194 10.47 -1.47 2.83
CA ALA A 194 9.75 -2.68 3.24
C ALA A 194 8.37 -2.27 3.79
N ARG A 195 7.40 -3.18 3.82
CA ARG A 195 6.12 -3.02 4.51
C ARG A 195 6.20 -3.57 5.93
N TRP A 196 5.29 -3.12 6.79
CA TRP A 196 5.08 -3.76 8.10
C TRP A 196 4.81 -5.27 7.97
N SER A 197 4.06 -5.66 6.93
CA SER A 197 3.76 -7.06 6.63
C SER A 197 4.98 -7.90 6.20
N ASN A 198 6.04 -7.29 5.67
CA ASN A 198 7.31 -7.99 5.38
C ASN A 198 8.04 -8.35 6.68
N ILE A 199 8.08 -7.42 7.64
CA ILE A 199 8.71 -7.64 8.95
C ILE A 199 7.96 -8.73 9.73
N LEU A 200 6.63 -8.69 9.71
CA LEU A 200 5.82 -9.73 10.35
C LEU A 200 6.04 -11.11 9.71
N TRP A 201 6.11 -11.17 8.38
CA TRP A 201 6.43 -12.42 7.68
C TRP A 201 7.78 -12.97 8.12
N LEU A 202 8.81 -12.13 8.18
CA LEU A 202 10.16 -12.52 8.58
C LEU A 202 10.20 -13.04 10.02
N ALA A 203 9.56 -12.34 10.95
CA ALA A 203 9.51 -12.76 12.35
C ALA A 203 8.81 -14.13 12.50
N HIS A 204 7.71 -14.35 11.78
CA HIS A 204 6.97 -15.61 11.81
C HIS A 204 7.82 -16.79 11.31
N HIS A 205 8.63 -16.59 10.27
CA HIS A 205 9.47 -17.63 9.67
C HIS A 205 10.88 -17.70 10.29
N SER A 206 11.20 -16.84 11.26
CA SER A 206 12.48 -16.88 11.97
C SER A 206 12.56 -18.10 12.89
N ALA A 207 13.75 -18.68 13.02
CA ALA A 207 14.06 -19.74 13.97
C ALA A 207 14.76 -19.15 15.21
N PRO A 208 14.88 -19.90 16.32
CA PRO A 208 15.62 -19.43 17.50
C PRO A 208 17.13 -19.60 17.30
N LEU A 209 17.65 -19.02 16.22
CA LEU A 209 19.04 -19.04 15.77
C LEU A 209 19.55 -17.61 15.62
N ALA A 210 20.83 -17.39 15.92
CA ALA A 210 21.44 -16.05 15.85
C ALA A 210 21.33 -15.45 14.44
N GLY A 211 21.57 -16.25 13.40
CA GLY A 211 21.51 -15.78 12.01
C GLY A 211 20.14 -15.20 11.65
N THR A 212 19.03 -15.88 11.97
CA THR A 212 17.68 -15.39 11.64
C THR A 212 17.28 -14.14 12.43
N LEU A 213 17.73 -13.99 13.68
CA LEU A 213 17.50 -12.77 14.45
C LEU A 213 18.34 -11.60 13.96
N SER A 214 19.61 -11.84 13.56
CA SER A 214 20.46 -10.84 12.92
C SER A 214 19.79 -10.32 11.66
N THR A 215 19.31 -11.22 10.80
CA THR A 215 18.59 -10.86 9.57
C THR A 215 17.33 -10.03 9.87
N LEU A 216 16.58 -10.34 10.93
CA LEU A 216 15.43 -9.53 11.35
C LEU A 216 15.85 -8.12 11.79
N GLY A 217 16.89 -8.01 12.63
CA GLY A 217 17.42 -6.73 13.09
C GLY A 217 17.95 -5.87 11.93
N GLU A 218 18.75 -6.46 11.04
CA GLU A 218 19.28 -5.81 9.82
C GLU A 218 18.17 -5.34 8.88
N ALA A 219 17.12 -6.15 8.71
CA ALA A 219 15.96 -5.78 7.90
C ALA A 219 15.24 -4.56 8.46
N ILE A 220 14.97 -4.52 9.77
CA ILE A 220 14.39 -3.34 10.43
C ILE A 220 15.31 -2.14 10.26
N ALA A 221 16.59 -2.28 10.60
CA ALA A 221 17.61 -1.24 10.51
C ALA A 221 17.75 -0.62 9.11
N ARG A 222 17.58 -1.43 8.06
CA ARG A 222 17.68 -1.01 6.66
C ARG A 222 16.47 -0.18 6.22
N PHE A 223 15.26 -0.56 6.60
CA PHE A 223 14.04 -0.02 5.98
C PHE A 223 13.25 0.94 6.88
N VAL A 224 13.47 0.95 8.19
CA VAL A 224 12.63 1.71 9.15
C VAL A 224 12.72 3.23 9.00
N ARG A 225 13.83 3.74 8.43
CA ARG A 225 14.06 5.18 8.27
C ARG A 225 13.64 5.74 6.92
N GLY A 226 13.42 4.88 5.93
CA GLY A 226 13.11 5.31 4.56
C GLY A 226 14.32 5.87 3.79
N PRO A 227 14.09 6.31 2.54
CA PRO A 227 15.13 6.84 1.66
C PRO A 227 15.70 8.16 2.17
N GLY A 228 16.96 8.43 1.81
CA GLY A 228 17.65 9.69 2.13
C GLY A 228 18.07 9.85 3.60
N ARG A 229 17.69 8.93 4.50
CA ARG A 229 18.15 8.91 5.89
C ARG A 229 19.31 7.93 6.06
N PRO A 230 20.35 8.27 6.84
CA PRO A 230 21.44 7.35 7.14
C PRO A 230 20.88 6.05 7.73
N ARG A 231 21.29 4.90 7.18
CA ARG A 231 20.94 3.58 7.72
C ARG A 231 21.55 3.43 9.12
N LEU A 232 20.92 2.63 9.96
CA LEU A 232 21.57 2.18 11.21
C LEU A 232 22.79 1.34 10.85
N ARG A 233 23.90 1.58 11.55
CA ARG A 233 25.06 0.71 11.42
C ARG A 233 24.79 -0.60 12.14
N PRO A 234 25.35 -1.74 11.70
CA PRO A 234 25.13 -3.02 12.36
C PRO A 234 25.41 -2.99 13.87
N GLU A 235 26.45 -2.28 14.30
CA GLU A 235 26.81 -2.11 15.72
C GLU A 235 25.78 -1.31 16.54
N ASP A 236 24.94 -0.50 15.89
CA ASP A 236 23.90 0.29 16.54
C ASP A 236 22.56 -0.48 16.61
N CYS A 237 22.47 -1.70 16.08
CA CYS A 237 21.25 -2.50 16.00
C CYS A 237 20.91 -3.22 17.33
N THR A 238 20.92 -2.49 18.45
CA THR A 238 20.53 -3.05 19.76
C THR A 238 19.00 -3.21 19.86
N PRO A 239 18.51 -4.09 20.73
CA PRO A 239 17.08 -4.25 20.99
C PRO A 239 16.33 -2.94 21.25
N GLU A 240 16.88 -2.08 22.11
CA GLU A 240 16.30 -0.80 22.49
C GLU A 240 16.28 0.18 21.32
N ARG A 241 17.35 0.18 20.51
CA ARG A 241 17.44 1.06 19.34
C ARG A 241 16.45 0.64 18.27
N LEU A 242 16.35 -0.66 17.97
CA LEU A 242 15.37 -1.18 17.00
C LEU A 242 13.93 -0.87 17.43
N ALA A 243 13.59 -1.08 18.70
CA ALA A 243 12.27 -0.74 19.23
C ALA A 243 11.95 0.76 19.14
N ALA A 244 12.93 1.63 19.47
CA ALA A 244 12.77 3.08 19.33
C ALA A 244 12.58 3.53 17.88
N GLU A 245 13.25 2.87 16.92
CA GLU A 245 13.09 3.19 15.50
C GLU A 245 11.72 2.75 14.98
N LEU A 246 11.18 1.61 15.45
CA LEU A 246 9.81 1.18 15.13
C LEU A 246 8.75 2.15 15.71
N GLU A 247 8.96 2.68 16.92
CA GLU A 247 8.11 3.73 17.51
C GLU A 247 8.16 5.03 16.67
N ALA A 248 9.36 5.44 16.25
CA ALA A 248 9.54 6.61 15.41
C ALA A 248 8.89 6.43 14.02
N ALA A 249 9.00 5.24 13.44
CA ALA A 249 8.33 4.85 12.20
C ALA A 249 6.80 4.92 12.33
N PHE A 250 6.23 4.36 13.40
CA PHE A 250 4.80 4.47 13.69
C PHE A 250 4.37 5.94 13.75
N THR A 251 5.07 6.76 14.55
CA THR A 251 4.79 8.18 14.74
C THR A 251 4.86 8.95 13.43
N ALA A 252 5.87 8.67 12.60
CA ALA A 252 6.03 9.31 11.30
C ALA A 252 4.90 8.92 10.34
N GLY A 253 4.48 7.65 10.30
CA GLY A 253 3.34 7.23 9.49
C GLY A 253 2.01 7.82 9.96
N TRP A 254 1.81 7.93 11.29
CA TRP A 254 0.65 8.61 11.86
C TRP A 254 0.59 10.08 11.43
N ALA A 255 1.70 10.81 11.55
CA ALA A 255 1.79 12.20 11.13
C ALA A 255 1.52 12.38 9.62
N ARG A 256 2.07 11.48 8.78
CA ARG A 256 1.84 11.50 7.33
C ARG A 256 0.37 11.25 6.97
N LEU A 257 -0.30 10.33 7.64
CA LEU A 257 -1.73 10.10 7.42
C LEU A 257 -2.59 11.25 7.90
N ALA A 258 -2.25 11.87 9.02
CA ALA A 258 -2.91 13.09 9.47
C ALA A 258 -2.73 14.23 8.44
N ALA A 259 -1.54 14.36 7.85
CA ALA A 259 -1.29 15.29 6.75
C ALA A 259 -2.13 14.94 5.49
N ALA A 260 -2.21 13.66 5.11
CA ALA A 260 -3.06 13.21 4.01
C ALA A 260 -4.53 13.62 4.21
N LEU A 261 -5.05 13.46 5.44
CA LEU A 261 -6.40 13.91 5.82
C LEU A 261 -6.58 15.43 5.70
N ARG A 262 -5.60 16.22 6.16
CA ARG A 262 -5.61 17.69 6.01
C ARG A 262 -5.67 18.15 4.56
N HIS A 263 -5.14 17.36 3.66
CA HIS A 263 -5.14 17.64 2.22
C HIS A 263 -6.24 16.91 1.43
N GLY A 264 -7.13 16.21 2.12
CA GLY A 264 -8.28 15.56 1.48
C GLY A 264 -7.93 14.31 0.69
N VAL A 265 -6.91 13.57 1.13
CA VAL A 265 -6.43 12.38 0.45
C VAL A 265 -6.92 11.15 1.20
N HIS A 266 -7.64 10.28 0.50
CA HIS A 266 -8.13 9.00 1.00
C HIS A 266 -7.62 7.88 0.10
N TRP A 267 -7.01 6.84 0.67
CA TRP A 267 -6.28 5.81 -0.06
C TRP A 267 -7.08 4.55 -0.45
N CYS A 268 -8.29 4.37 0.06
CA CYS A 268 -9.20 3.23 -0.21
C CYS A 268 -8.67 1.79 0.05
N SER A 269 -7.40 1.56 0.42
CA SER A 269 -6.81 0.21 0.56
C SER A 269 -5.76 0.13 1.67
N TYR A 270 -6.18 -0.22 2.90
CA TYR A 270 -5.36 -0.09 4.12
C TYR A 270 -4.69 -1.37 4.62
N HIS A 271 -4.97 -2.54 4.02
CA HIS A 271 -4.62 -3.85 4.58
C HIS A 271 -3.13 -4.11 4.80
N ASN A 272 -2.27 -3.86 3.80
CA ASN A 272 -0.83 -4.17 3.88
C ASN A 272 0.05 -3.12 3.16
N ASN A 273 -0.51 -1.95 2.87
CA ASN A 273 0.08 -0.97 1.94
C ASN A 273 0.90 0.14 2.60
N PHE A 274 1.15 0.04 3.90
CA PHE A 274 2.04 0.95 4.61
C PHE A 274 3.45 0.39 4.67
N THR A 275 4.40 1.21 4.22
CA THR A 275 5.81 0.93 4.39
C THR A 275 6.20 1.05 5.85
N LEU A 276 7.28 0.37 6.24
CA LEU A 276 7.84 0.38 7.58
C LEU A 276 8.24 1.80 7.99
N ASP A 277 8.69 2.62 7.05
CA ASP A 277 9.01 4.03 7.30
C ASP A 277 7.80 4.96 7.27
N GLY A 278 6.58 4.43 7.13
CA GLY A 278 5.31 5.14 7.30
C GLY A 278 4.72 5.79 6.04
N ARG A 279 5.26 5.52 4.85
CA ARG A 279 4.69 5.99 3.57
C ARG A 279 3.61 5.04 3.08
N PHE A 280 2.67 5.57 2.31
CA PHE A 280 1.65 4.75 1.64
C PHE A 280 2.09 4.35 0.23
N LEU A 281 1.87 3.09 -0.16
CA LEU A 281 2.46 2.52 -1.39
C LEU A 281 1.47 2.34 -2.55
N ASP A 282 0.23 1.95 -2.29
CA ASP A 282 -0.68 1.42 -3.31
C ASP A 282 -1.66 2.47 -3.83
N LEU A 283 -1.22 3.22 -4.84
CA LEU A 283 -1.89 4.44 -5.30
C LEU A 283 -2.93 4.17 -6.40
N GLU A 284 -3.50 2.97 -6.45
CA GLU A 284 -4.43 2.59 -7.53
C GLU A 284 -5.83 3.17 -7.35
N LEU A 285 -6.25 3.45 -6.12
CA LEU A 285 -7.61 3.87 -5.79
C LEU A 285 -7.70 5.15 -4.95
N PRO A 286 -6.75 6.11 -4.97
CA PRO A 286 -6.88 7.28 -4.13
C PRO A 286 -8.06 8.15 -4.56
N VAL A 287 -8.74 8.72 -3.57
CA VAL A 287 -9.67 9.83 -3.74
C VAL A 287 -8.95 11.11 -3.32
N LEU A 288 -8.81 12.03 -4.28
CA LEU A 288 -8.16 13.33 -4.08
C LEU A 288 -9.23 14.42 -4.04
N LEU A 289 -9.52 14.92 -2.85
CA LEU A 289 -10.51 15.99 -2.65
C LEU A 289 -9.88 17.38 -2.78
N GLY A 290 -8.58 17.52 -2.48
CA GLY A 290 -7.87 18.81 -2.50
C GLY A 290 -8.23 19.75 -1.35
N GLU A 291 -9.07 19.32 -0.42
CA GLU A 291 -9.47 20.04 0.78
C GLU A 291 -9.64 19.07 1.96
N GLY A 292 -9.43 19.55 3.18
CA GLY A 292 -9.45 18.74 4.40
C GLY A 292 -10.65 17.80 4.50
N LEU A 293 -10.37 16.54 4.84
CA LEU A 293 -11.36 15.48 5.01
C LEU A 293 -11.63 15.25 6.50
N CYS A 294 -12.70 15.84 7.02
CA CYS A 294 -13.32 15.30 8.23
C CYS A 294 -14.04 14.00 7.85
N ALA A 295 -13.98 12.98 8.69
CA ALA A 295 -14.62 11.71 8.42
C ALA A 295 -16.08 11.91 8.02
N LYS A 296 -16.43 11.36 6.85
CA LYS A 296 -17.77 11.39 6.30
C LYS A 296 -18.15 9.93 6.10
N VAL A 297 -19.10 9.46 6.90
CA VAL A 297 -19.75 8.20 6.58
C VAL A 297 -20.40 8.41 5.21
N ILE A 298 -19.99 7.64 4.19
CA ILE A 298 -20.68 7.65 2.91
C ILE A 298 -21.94 6.81 3.11
N THR A 299 -23.07 7.44 3.42
CA THR A 299 -24.36 6.78 3.22
C THR A 299 -24.84 7.13 1.82
N SER A 300 -25.11 6.11 1.00
CA SER A 300 -25.87 6.33 -0.22
C SER A 300 -27.19 6.99 0.17
N ARG A 301 -27.43 8.23 -0.28
CA ARG A 301 -28.73 8.89 -0.15
C ARG A 301 -29.78 8.10 -0.94
N ALA A 302 -30.30 7.04 -0.34
CA ALA A 302 -31.71 6.71 -0.51
C ALA A 302 -32.46 7.63 0.47
N GLN A 303 -33.48 8.33 0.01
CA GLN A 303 -34.36 9.10 0.89
C GLN A 303 -34.99 8.14 1.91
N GLY A 304 -34.50 8.12 3.15
CA GLY A 304 -35.00 7.26 4.22
C GLY A 304 -33.93 6.87 5.24
N PRO A 305 -34.32 6.32 6.40
CA PRO A 305 -33.37 5.73 7.36
C PRO A 305 -32.58 4.62 6.66
N VAL A 306 -31.25 4.66 6.78
CA VAL A 306 -30.37 3.63 6.23
C VAL A 306 -30.64 2.33 6.98
N PRO A 307 -31.05 1.24 6.31
CA PRO A 307 -31.23 -0.05 6.98
C PRO A 307 -29.94 -0.44 7.72
N ALA A 308 -30.06 -0.97 8.94
CA ALA A 308 -28.91 -1.41 9.74
C ALA A 308 -28.01 -2.41 8.99
N GLU A 309 -28.58 -3.18 8.08
CA GLU A 309 -27.90 -4.12 7.18
C GLU A 309 -26.99 -3.42 6.14
N LEU A 310 -27.34 -2.20 5.72
CA LEU A 310 -26.53 -1.38 4.82
C LEU A 310 -25.40 -0.67 5.58
N LEU A 311 -25.61 -0.30 6.85
CA LEU A 311 -24.56 0.16 7.74
C LEU A 311 -23.56 -0.96 8.06
N ALA A 312 -24.04 -2.19 8.29
CA ALA A 312 -23.19 -3.38 8.45
C ALA A 312 -22.47 -3.80 7.15
N ARG A 313 -22.84 -3.22 6.00
CA ARG A 313 -22.22 -3.44 4.69
C ARG A 313 -21.47 -2.21 4.17
N ALA A 314 -21.52 -1.09 4.88
CA ALA A 314 -20.78 0.10 4.50
C ALA A 314 -19.30 -0.26 4.61
N GLY A 315 -18.56 -0.13 3.50
CA GLY A 315 -17.11 -0.26 3.55
C GLY A 315 -16.51 0.77 4.51
N ASP A 316 -15.22 0.62 4.81
CA ASP A 316 -14.50 1.49 5.76
C ASP A 316 -14.89 2.97 5.57
N PRO A 317 -15.36 3.65 6.62
CA PRO A 317 -15.76 5.05 6.51
C PRO A 317 -14.56 5.90 6.07
N MET A 318 -14.76 6.78 5.08
CA MET A 318 -13.75 7.79 4.73
C MET A 318 -13.46 8.65 5.95
N GLY A 319 -12.18 8.86 6.26
CA GLY A 319 -11.71 9.53 7.47
C GLY A 319 -11.24 8.60 8.59
N TRP A 320 -11.44 7.29 8.49
CA TRP A 320 -10.95 6.31 9.49
C TRP A 320 -9.55 5.76 9.23
N GLU A 321 -8.79 6.38 8.33
CA GLU A 321 -7.49 5.90 7.85
C GLU A 321 -6.46 5.77 8.97
N LEU A 322 -6.45 6.73 9.89
CA LEU A 322 -5.59 6.71 11.07
C LEU A 322 -5.91 5.54 12.00
N GLY A 323 -7.19 5.19 12.12
CA GLY A 323 -7.65 4.03 12.88
C GLY A 323 -7.18 2.72 12.25
N ASN A 324 -7.39 2.57 10.94
CA ASN A 324 -6.92 1.43 10.16
C ASN A 324 -5.39 1.26 10.26
N TYR A 325 -4.63 2.35 10.09
CA TYR A 325 -3.17 2.31 10.23
C TYR A 325 -2.73 1.92 11.64
N ARG A 326 -3.31 2.54 12.68
CA ARG A 326 -3.05 2.16 14.07
C ARG A 326 -3.33 0.69 14.31
N ARG A 327 -4.49 0.20 13.87
CA ARG A 327 -4.89 -1.22 14.01
C ARG A 327 -3.85 -2.13 13.39
N GLN A 328 -3.50 -1.89 12.12
CA GLN A 328 -2.52 -2.69 11.40
C GLN A 328 -1.16 -2.72 12.13
N VAL A 329 -0.61 -1.55 12.47
CA VAL A 329 0.70 -1.48 13.14
C VAL A 329 0.64 -2.13 14.52
N ARG A 330 -0.46 -1.94 15.27
CA ARG A 330 -0.65 -2.57 16.59
C ARG A 330 -0.60 -4.08 16.48
N LEU A 331 -1.37 -4.65 15.55
CA LEU A 331 -1.40 -6.10 15.34
C LEU A 331 -0.02 -6.64 14.94
N VAL A 332 0.73 -5.92 14.11
CA VAL A 332 2.12 -6.29 13.74
C VAL A 332 3.05 -6.25 14.95
N ILE A 333 3.02 -5.17 15.75
CA ILE A 333 3.88 -5.01 16.93
C ILE A 333 3.57 -6.08 17.99
N ASP A 334 2.28 -6.35 18.25
CA ASP A 334 1.86 -7.34 19.23
C ASP A 334 2.26 -8.76 18.78
N ALA A 335 2.04 -9.10 17.51
CA ALA A 335 2.44 -10.39 16.94
C ALA A 335 3.97 -10.56 16.91
N LEU A 336 4.72 -9.50 16.60
CA LEU A 336 6.18 -9.48 16.65
C LEU A 336 6.68 -9.72 18.08
N GLY A 337 6.16 -9.00 19.07
CA GLY A 337 6.52 -9.17 20.48
C GLY A 337 6.20 -10.58 21.00
N ALA A 338 5.03 -11.12 20.69
CA ALA A 338 4.66 -12.50 21.03
C ALA A 338 5.62 -13.53 20.40
N ARG A 339 5.96 -13.35 19.12
CA ARG A 339 6.89 -14.24 18.42
C ARG A 339 8.30 -14.16 18.99
N LEU A 340 8.80 -12.97 19.32
CA LEU A 340 10.11 -12.80 19.95
C LEU A 340 10.20 -13.48 21.32
N ARG A 341 9.15 -13.38 22.15
CA ARG A 341 9.06 -14.12 23.42
C ARG A 341 9.12 -15.64 23.20
N GLN A 342 8.39 -16.14 22.20
CA GLN A 342 8.43 -17.56 21.84
C GLN A 342 9.84 -17.98 21.40
N LEU A 343 10.49 -17.20 20.54
CA LEU A 343 11.86 -17.47 20.09
C LEU A 343 12.85 -17.46 21.25
N SER A 344 12.71 -16.51 22.19
CA SER A 344 13.52 -16.45 23.40
C SER A 344 13.38 -17.72 24.25
N ALA A 345 12.15 -18.18 24.50
CA ALA A 345 11.89 -19.40 25.26
C ALA A 345 12.38 -20.69 24.58
N MET A 346 12.42 -20.71 23.24
CA MET A 346 12.87 -21.87 22.46
C MET A 346 14.40 -21.88 22.21
N ALA A 347 15.09 -20.78 22.50
CA ALA A 347 16.50 -20.63 22.17
C ALA A 347 17.41 -21.51 23.03
N ARG A 348 18.33 -22.21 22.35
CA ARG A 348 19.39 -23.00 23.02
C ARG A 348 20.61 -22.15 23.39
N SER A 349 20.80 -21.02 22.71
CA SER A 349 21.87 -20.06 22.98
C SER A 349 21.36 -18.96 23.89
N SER A 350 22.10 -18.66 24.97
CA SER A 350 21.77 -17.57 25.89
C SER A 350 21.74 -16.21 25.19
N LEU A 351 22.67 -15.96 24.26
CA LEU A 351 22.71 -14.71 23.49
C LEU A 351 21.45 -14.52 22.63
N VAL A 352 20.98 -15.58 21.97
CA VAL A 352 19.74 -15.55 21.17
C VAL A 352 18.54 -15.33 22.08
N ALA A 353 18.49 -16.03 23.21
CA ALA A 353 17.42 -15.89 24.20
C ALA A 353 17.34 -14.46 24.74
N GLU A 354 18.50 -13.90 25.11
CA GLU A 354 18.67 -12.55 25.65
C GLU A 354 18.29 -11.50 24.62
N PHE A 355 18.81 -11.56 23.39
CA PHE A 355 18.48 -10.57 22.35
C PHE A 355 16.98 -10.58 22.02
N ALA A 356 16.38 -11.75 21.79
CA ALA A 356 14.96 -11.85 21.48
C ALA A 356 14.07 -11.39 22.65
N GLY A 357 14.44 -11.76 23.89
CA GLY A 357 13.74 -11.34 25.10
C GLY A 357 13.84 -9.83 25.32
N ALA A 358 15.04 -9.27 25.22
CA ALA A 358 15.30 -7.85 25.36
C ALA A 358 14.55 -7.04 24.29
N LEU A 359 14.49 -7.50 23.04
CA LEU A 359 13.73 -6.80 21.98
C LEU A 359 12.23 -6.83 22.26
N ALA A 360 11.69 -7.96 22.72
CA ALA A 360 10.29 -8.03 23.12
C ALA A 360 9.98 -7.07 24.30
N SER A 361 10.85 -7.03 25.32
CA SER A 361 10.71 -6.11 26.45
C SER A 361 10.85 -4.64 26.03
N ALA A 362 11.77 -4.33 25.11
CA ALA A 362 11.95 -2.99 24.58
C ALA A 362 10.72 -2.54 23.78
N LEU A 363 10.09 -3.44 23.01
CA LEU A 363 8.81 -3.15 22.34
C LEU A 363 7.70 -2.85 23.36
N ASP A 364 7.55 -3.65 24.41
CA ASP A 364 6.54 -3.38 25.45
C ASP A 364 6.78 -2.04 26.17
N ALA A 365 8.04 -1.69 26.42
CA ALA A 365 8.42 -0.42 27.05
C ALA A 365 8.19 0.79 26.14
N ARG A 366 8.31 0.63 24.82
CA ARG A 366 8.10 1.69 23.81
C ARG A 366 6.64 1.85 23.41
N PHE A 367 5.86 0.77 23.52
CA PHE A 367 4.43 0.78 23.26
C PHE A 367 3.64 0.43 24.52
N PRO A 368 3.73 1.19 25.63
CA PRO A 368 2.95 0.91 26.82
C PRO A 368 1.43 1.03 26.55
N SER A 369 0.61 0.62 27.52
CA SER A 369 -0.86 0.62 27.35
C SER A 369 -1.46 2.02 27.10
N ASP A 370 -0.79 3.08 27.55
CA ASP A 370 -1.15 4.50 27.36
C ASP A 370 -0.51 5.15 26.11
N HIS A 371 0.25 4.38 25.34
CA HIS A 371 0.79 4.81 24.05
C HIS A 371 -0.33 4.92 23.02
N LEU A 372 -0.27 5.89 22.09
CA LEU A 372 -1.29 6.14 21.06
C LEU A 372 -1.67 4.89 20.25
N LEU A 373 -0.70 4.00 20.02
CA LEU A 373 -0.92 2.69 19.35
C LEU A 373 -1.92 1.80 20.10
N ARG A 374 -1.96 1.85 21.44
CA ARG A 374 -2.76 0.96 22.31
C ARG A 374 -3.92 1.70 22.99
N ASP A 375 -3.74 2.95 23.37
CA ASP A 375 -4.74 3.77 24.04
C ASP A 375 -5.78 4.35 23.06
N ALA A 376 -6.97 3.74 23.08
CA ALA A 376 -8.12 4.18 22.30
C ALA A 376 -8.62 5.57 22.73
N GLY A 377 -8.53 5.92 24.01
CA GLY A 377 -8.90 7.24 24.52
C GLY A 377 -8.01 8.34 23.96
N ARG A 378 -6.70 8.11 23.98
CA ARG A 378 -5.71 9.01 23.37
C ARG A 378 -5.91 9.16 21.87
N MET A 379 -6.13 8.05 21.15
CA MET A 379 -6.44 8.08 19.72
C MET A 379 -7.70 8.90 19.43
N ARG A 380 -8.78 8.71 20.19
CA ARG A 380 -10.00 9.51 20.03
C ARG A 380 -9.77 10.99 20.33
N ALA A 381 -8.92 11.33 21.29
CA ALA A 381 -8.56 12.72 21.57
C ALA A 381 -7.79 13.37 20.41
N GLU A 382 -6.82 12.66 19.83
CA GLU A 382 -6.08 13.10 18.64
C GLU A 382 -7.00 13.29 17.43
N LEU A 383 -7.86 12.30 17.14
CA LEU A 383 -8.82 12.37 16.04
C LEU A 383 -9.83 13.51 16.25
N ARG A 384 -10.29 13.72 17.49
CA ARG A 384 -11.15 14.85 17.82
C ARG A 384 -10.46 16.18 17.51
N GLY A 385 -9.20 16.34 17.93
CA GLY A 385 -8.41 17.54 17.65
C GLY A 385 -8.24 17.77 16.15
N LEU A 386 -7.87 16.73 15.41
CA LEU A 386 -7.74 16.78 13.96
C LEU A 386 -9.06 17.13 13.28
N TYR A 387 -10.18 16.49 13.64
CA TYR A 387 -11.46 16.79 12.99
C TYR A 387 -11.97 18.20 13.31
N LEU A 388 -11.72 18.72 14.52
CA LEU A 388 -11.97 20.12 14.85
C LEU A 388 -11.15 21.06 13.96
N GLU A 389 -9.86 20.76 13.78
CA GLU A 389 -8.96 21.50 12.87
C GLU A 389 -9.50 21.50 11.42
N LEU A 390 -10.08 20.38 10.98
CA LEU A 390 -10.70 20.22 9.65
C LEU A 390 -12.11 20.83 9.56
N GLY A 391 -12.60 21.47 10.62
CA GLY A 391 -13.86 22.19 10.65
C GLY A 391 -15.10 21.32 10.87
N ALA A 392 -14.95 20.16 11.51
CA ALA A 392 -16.08 19.41 12.07
C ALA A 392 -16.75 20.22 13.20
N SER A 393 -18.08 20.27 13.23
CA SER A 393 -18.76 20.95 14.34
C SER A 393 -18.66 20.13 15.63
N ALA A 394 -18.66 20.83 16.77
CA ALA A 394 -18.69 20.18 18.09
C ALA A 394 -19.89 19.24 18.28
N ALA A 395 -20.99 19.47 17.55
CA ALA A 395 -22.19 18.64 17.58
C ALA A 395 -22.06 17.34 16.76
N GLU A 396 -21.21 17.31 15.72
CA GLU A 396 -21.00 16.14 14.86
C GLU A 396 -19.97 15.15 15.44
N LEU A 397 -19.00 15.66 16.20
CA LEU A 397 -17.89 14.87 16.75
C LEU A 397 -18.33 13.67 17.61
N PRO A 398 -19.33 13.77 18.53
CA PRO A 398 -19.71 12.64 19.34
C PRO A 398 -20.19 11.44 18.51
N ALA A 399 -21.00 11.67 17.47
CA ALA A 399 -21.49 10.61 16.60
C ALA A 399 -20.36 9.97 15.78
N LEU A 400 -19.44 10.80 15.30
CA LEU A 400 -18.27 10.36 14.54
C LEU A 400 -17.32 9.49 15.39
N LEU A 401 -17.04 9.95 16.61
CA LEU A 401 -16.20 9.22 17.57
C LEU A 401 -16.88 7.96 18.11
N GLU A 402 -18.20 7.93 18.22
CA GLU A 402 -18.94 6.72 18.61
C GLU A 402 -18.93 5.67 17.50
N HIS A 403 -19.03 6.07 16.23
CA HIS A 403 -18.86 5.14 15.11
C HIS A 403 -17.46 4.53 15.10
N ILE A 404 -16.44 5.37 15.30
CA ILE A 404 -15.05 4.94 15.50
C ILE A 404 -14.93 3.95 16.66
N ALA A 405 -15.52 4.27 17.81
CA ALA A 405 -15.51 3.38 18.98
C ALA A 405 -16.25 2.06 18.70
N CYS A 406 -17.27 2.07 17.85
CA CYS A 406 -17.97 0.86 17.42
C CYS A 406 -17.06 -0.05 16.61
N GLU A 407 -16.34 0.47 15.61
CA GLU A 407 -15.34 -0.29 14.84
C GLU A 407 -14.25 -0.84 15.76
N GLU A 408 -13.75 -0.05 16.71
CA GLU A 408 -12.78 -0.54 17.71
C GLU A 408 -13.31 -1.70 18.56
N ARG A 409 -14.60 -1.65 18.96
CA ARG A 409 -15.24 -2.73 19.73
C ARG A 409 -15.42 -4.00 18.91
N LEU A 410 -15.79 -3.86 17.63
CA LEU A 410 -15.87 -5.00 16.70
C LEU A 410 -14.51 -5.67 16.53
N ASP A 411 -13.45 -4.87 16.48
CA ASP A 411 -12.08 -5.37 16.40
C ASP A 411 -11.65 -6.12 17.66
N GLN A 412 -11.90 -5.55 18.85
CA GLN A 412 -11.60 -6.21 20.12
C GLN A 412 -12.38 -7.53 20.26
N ALA A 413 -13.68 -7.51 19.95
CA ALA A 413 -14.50 -8.72 19.99
C ALA A 413 -14.00 -9.80 19.03
N SER A 414 -13.46 -9.43 17.85
CA SER A 414 -12.87 -10.38 16.91
C SER A 414 -11.59 -11.05 17.41
N ALA A 415 -10.83 -10.37 18.29
CA ALA A 415 -9.61 -10.90 18.89
C ALA A 415 -9.88 -11.90 20.03
N ASP A 416 -11.03 -11.77 20.71
CA ASP A 416 -11.44 -12.64 21.82
C ASP A 416 -12.13 -13.95 21.40
N PHE A 417 -12.44 -14.12 20.11
CA PHE A 417 -12.95 -15.38 19.58
C PHE A 417 -11.81 -16.38 19.32
N PRO A 418 -11.84 -17.60 19.88
CA PRO A 418 -10.85 -18.63 19.59
C PRO A 418 -10.98 -19.03 18.12
N ALA A 419 -10.15 -18.47 17.24
CA ALA A 419 -9.97 -18.80 15.82
C ALA A 419 -11.11 -19.63 15.23
N ILE A 420 -12.34 -19.12 15.29
CA ILE A 420 -13.48 -19.81 14.69
C ILE A 420 -13.17 -19.75 13.20
N PRO A 421 -13.23 -20.88 12.47
CA PRO A 421 -13.14 -20.83 11.02
C PRO A 421 -14.30 -19.97 10.56
N CYS A 422 -14.02 -18.68 10.38
CA CYS A 422 -14.93 -17.73 9.81
C CYS A 422 -15.08 -18.20 8.36
N ARG A 423 -16.02 -19.13 8.17
CA ARG A 423 -16.83 -19.19 6.97
C ARG A 423 -17.58 -17.86 6.93
N LEU A 424 -16.85 -16.77 6.67
CA LEU A 424 -17.43 -15.60 6.05
C LEU A 424 -17.95 -16.15 4.74
N SER A 425 -19.24 -16.40 4.79
CA SER A 425 -20.09 -16.84 3.71
C SER A 425 -19.62 -16.19 2.43
N ALA A 426 -19.60 -17.01 1.39
CA ALA A 426 -19.58 -16.56 0.01
C ALA A 426 -20.81 -15.65 -0.25
N VAL A 427 -20.81 -14.45 0.31
CA VAL A 427 -21.52 -13.32 -0.24
C VAL A 427 -20.52 -12.76 -1.22
N ALA A 428 -20.72 -13.09 -2.48
CA ALA A 428 -20.08 -12.38 -3.57
C ALA A 428 -20.36 -10.89 -3.34
N LEU A 429 -19.38 -10.17 -2.78
CA LEU A 429 -19.32 -8.74 -2.93
C LEU A 429 -19.36 -8.52 -4.45
N PRO A 430 -20.35 -7.82 -5.02
CA PRO A 430 -20.25 -7.41 -6.40
C PRO A 430 -18.92 -6.64 -6.50
N ARG A 431 -18.01 -7.18 -7.33
CA ARG A 431 -16.63 -6.72 -7.48
C ARG A 431 -16.60 -5.19 -7.56
N PRO A 432 -16.08 -4.48 -6.54
CA PRO A 432 -15.89 -3.04 -6.65
C PRO A 432 -14.77 -2.70 -7.66
N GLU A 433 -13.94 -3.68 -8.01
CA GLU A 433 -12.70 -3.48 -8.76
C GLU A 433 -12.90 -3.13 -10.25
N LEU A 434 -14.12 -3.10 -10.78
CA LEU A 434 -14.38 -2.84 -12.22
C LEU A 434 -15.47 -1.80 -12.49
N GLY A 435 -15.81 -0.97 -11.51
CA GLY A 435 -16.86 0.01 -11.71
C GLY A 435 -17.13 0.91 -10.52
N VAL A 436 -16.12 1.23 -9.71
CA VAL A 436 -16.28 2.30 -8.70
C VAL A 436 -16.26 3.65 -9.43
N ARG A 437 -17.37 3.94 -10.11
CA ARG A 437 -17.96 5.27 -9.99
C ARG A 437 -18.43 5.37 -8.55
N ALA A 438 -17.51 5.71 -7.64
CA ALA A 438 -17.88 6.14 -6.30
C ALA A 438 -18.74 7.39 -6.49
N ARG A 439 -20.07 7.23 -6.48
CA ARG A 439 -20.96 8.34 -6.17
C ARG A 439 -20.70 8.66 -4.71
N LEU A 440 -19.79 9.60 -4.47
CA LEU A 440 -19.59 10.28 -3.19
C LEU A 440 -20.94 10.90 -2.79
N ALA A 441 -21.71 10.17 -1.99
CA ALA A 441 -22.91 10.70 -1.36
C ALA A 441 -22.48 11.34 -0.03
N THR A 442 -22.46 12.67 -0.02
CA THR A 442 -22.10 13.50 1.13
C THR A 442 -23.19 13.40 2.21
N ILE A 443 -22.87 12.82 3.37
CA ILE A 443 -23.58 13.15 4.61
C ILE A 443 -23.15 14.56 5.00
N GLY A 444 -24.13 15.45 5.17
CA GLY A 444 -23.92 16.87 5.34
C GLY A 444 -23.56 17.55 4.01
N ALA A 445 -24.37 18.52 3.59
CA ALA A 445 -23.92 19.45 2.57
C ALA A 445 -22.70 20.20 3.14
N ALA A 446 -21.48 19.77 2.79
CA ALA A 446 -20.40 20.73 2.71
C ALA A 446 -20.79 21.69 1.57
N PRO A 447 -20.89 23.00 1.81
CA PRO A 447 -21.33 23.97 0.82
C PRO A 447 -20.27 24.04 -0.28
N GLY A 448 -20.46 23.29 -1.36
CA GLY A 448 -19.48 23.21 -2.45
C GLY A 448 -18.05 22.86 -1.98
N PRO A 449 -17.06 22.95 -2.87
CA PRO A 449 -15.69 23.17 -2.44
C PRO A 449 -15.64 24.45 -1.60
N ARG A 450 -15.11 24.39 -0.38
CA ARG A 450 -14.80 25.64 0.37
C ARG A 450 -13.68 26.42 -0.32
N CYS A 451 -12.89 25.72 -1.12
CA CYS A 451 -11.74 26.26 -1.85
C CYS A 451 -11.94 26.16 -3.37
N PRO A 452 -12.05 27.29 -4.10
CA PRO A 452 -12.13 27.30 -5.56
C PRO A 452 -10.98 26.51 -6.24
N GLN A 453 -9.78 26.55 -5.65
CA GLN A 453 -8.63 25.80 -6.14
C GLN A 453 -8.87 24.27 -6.07
N ALA A 454 -9.44 23.76 -4.98
CA ALA A 454 -9.76 22.34 -4.85
C ALA A 454 -10.83 21.90 -5.86
N ALA A 455 -11.79 22.78 -6.17
CA ALA A 455 -12.79 22.55 -7.22
C ALA A 455 -12.12 22.39 -8.59
N HIS A 456 -11.23 23.34 -8.90
CA HIS A 456 -10.47 23.38 -10.14
C HIS A 456 -9.62 22.12 -10.31
N GLU A 457 -8.86 21.74 -9.28
CA GLU A 457 -8.03 20.54 -9.30
C GLU A 457 -8.85 19.26 -9.51
N ARG A 458 -10.01 19.13 -8.87
CA ARG A 458 -10.89 17.97 -9.10
C ARG A 458 -11.46 17.95 -10.51
N ALA A 459 -11.83 19.11 -11.06
CA ALA A 459 -12.29 19.21 -12.44
C ALA A 459 -11.17 18.80 -13.42
N LEU A 460 -9.95 19.32 -13.21
CA LEU A 460 -8.77 18.99 -13.98
C LEU A 460 -8.50 17.47 -13.99
N LEU A 461 -8.48 16.84 -12.81
CA LEU A 461 -8.26 15.40 -12.69
C LEU A 461 -9.40 14.59 -13.31
N ALA A 462 -10.66 15.02 -13.16
CA ALA A 462 -11.81 14.35 -13.75
C ALA A 462 -11.79 14.42 -15.28
N GLU A 463 -11.41 15.57 -15.87
CA GLU A 463 -11.24 15.72 -17.32
C GLU A 463 -10.12 14.84 -17.85
N LEU A 464 -8.96 14.83 -17.17
CA LEU A 464 -7.83 13.95 -17.49
C LEU A 464 -8.27 12.49 -17.57
N PHE A 465 -8.89 11.96 -16.51
CA PHE A 465 -9.29 10.55 -16.49
C PHE A 465 -10.40 10.26 -17.51
N ALA A 466 -11.35 11.19 -17.71
CA ALA A 466 -12.41 11.01 -18.70
C ALA A 466 -11.87 10.93 -20.14
N GLU A 467 -10.85 11.72 -20.49
CA GLU A 467 -10.19 11.63 -21.79
C GLU A 467 -9.43 10.30 -21.94
N LEU A 468 -8.56 9.98 -20.97
CA LEU A 468 -7.73 8.77 -21.03
C LEU A 468 -8.54 7.47 -20.98
N ASP A 469 -9.68 7.46 -20.28
CA ASP A 469 -10.58 6.29 -20.21
C ASP A 469 -11.13 5.90 -21.60
N GLY A 470 -11.17 6.83 -22.55
CA GLY A 470 -11.64 6.61 -23.92
C GLY A 470 -10.60 6.05 -24.89
N ILE A 471 -9.31 6.03 -24.52
CA ILE A 471 -8.21 5.73 -25.44
C ILE A 471 -7.84 4.25 -25.37
N ALA A 472 -7.76 3.58 -26.51
CA ALA A 472 -7.41 2.17 -26.63
C ALA A 472 -6.02 1.91 -27.24
N ASP A 473 -5.39 2.94 -27.81
CA ASP A 473 -4.06 2.87 -28.42
C ASP A 473 -2.99 3.33 -27.42
N ALA A 474 -1.85 2.63 -27.38
CA ALA A 474 -0.84 2.88 -26.36
C ALA A 474 -0.03 4.17 -26.61
N GLU A 475 0.22 4.52 -27.88
CA GLU A 475 0.99 5.71 -28.25
C GLU A 475 0.17 6.97 -28.02
N ASP A 476 -1.08 7.00 -28.52
CA ASP A 476 -2.02 8.08 -28.25
C ASP A 476 -2.25 8.25 -26.74
N TYR A 477 -2.38 7.14 -25.97
CA TYR A 477 -2.55 7.21 -24.52
C TYR A 477 -1.38 7.91 -23.82
N LEU A 478 -0.14 7.57 -24.17
CA LEU A 478 1.06 8.17 -23.59
C LEU A 478 1.25 9.62 -24.00
N ASP A 479 0.96 9.96 -25.25
CA ASP A 479 1.06 11.33 -25.76
C ASP A 479 0.05 12.27 -25.10
N ARG A 480 -1.21 11.83 -24.97
CA ARG A 480 -2.24 12.58 -24.22
C ARG A 480 -1.86 12.73 -22.75
N LEU A 481 -1.40 11.65 -22.12
CA LEU A 481 -0.98 11.70 -20.73
C LEU A 481 0.15 12.72 -20.52
N ARG A 482 1.15 12.79 -21.41
CA ARG A 482 2.25 13.76 -21.28
C ARG A 482 1.76 15.20 -21.20
N GLY A 483 0.87 15.60 -22.11
CA GLY A 483 0.27 16.94 -22.10
C GLY A 483 -0.56 17.21 -20.84
N TRP A 484 -1.26 16.20 -20.32
CA TRP A 484 -2.00 16.31 -19.06
C TRP A 484 -1.10 16.44 -17.84
N LEU A 485 0.03 15.74 -17.78
CA LEU A 485 0.97 15.85 -16.67
C LEU A 485 1.58 17.25 -16.59
N GLU A 486 1.95 17.84 -17.74
CA GLU A 486 2.42 19.23 -17.82
C GLU A 486 1.37 20.21 -17.26
N ARG A 487 0.08 20.00 -17.58
CA ARG A 487 -1.02 20.80 -17.02
C ARG A 487 -1.18 20.59 -15.52
N VAL A 488 -1.11 19.35 -15.03
CA VAL A 488 -1.17 19.04 -13.59
C VAL A 488 -0.04 19.77 -12.85
N ASP A 489 1.18 19.73 -13.37
CA ASP A 489 2.31 20.42 -12.72
C ASP A 489 2.18 21.95 -12.76
N ALA A 490 1.56 22.51 -13.81
CA ALA A 490 1.36 23.95 -13.96
C ALA A 490 0.18 24.50 -13.12
N GLU A 491 -0.90 23.72 -13.00
CA GLU A 491 -2.18 24.17 -12.44
C GLU A 491 -2.38 23.75 -10.97
N VAL A 492 -1.77 22.64 -10.54
CA VAL A 492 -1.80 22.21 -9.13
C VAL A 492 -0.78 23.02 -8.35
N ARG A 493 -1.26 23.77 -7.37
CA ARG A 493 -0.41 24.61 -6.51
C ARG A 493 -0.32 24.03 -5.11
N PRO A 494 0.80 24.25 -4.39
CA PRO A 494 0.85 24.03 -2.96
C PRO A 494 -0.36 24.69 -2.28
N ALA A 495 -0.90 24.06 -1.24
CA ALA A 495 -1.87 24.75 -0.41
C ALA A 495 -1.21 26.04 0.10
N ALA A 496 -1.91 27.18 0.00
CA ALA A 496 -1.45 28.37 0.69
C ALA A 496 -1.26 27.98 2.17
N PRO A 497 -0.16 28.40 2.83
CA PRO A 497 0.00 28.12 4.25
C PRO A 497 -1.28 28.60 4.95
N ALA A 498 -1.85 27.74 5.80
CA ALA A 498 -3.03 28.11 6.55
C ALA A 498 -2.74 29.45 7.22
N VAL A 499 -3.51 30.47 6.85
CA VAL A 499 -3.40 31.79 7.49
C VAL A 499 -3.62 31.51 8.96
N GLU A 500 -2.59 31.76 9.80
CA GLU A 500 -2.73 31.63 11.25
C GLU A 500 -3.96 32.45 11.65
N VAL A 501 -5.02 31.75 12.06
CA VAL A 501 -6.22 32.39 12.56
C VAL A 501 -5.84 32.92 13.93
N ALA A 502 -5.53 34.22 13.97
CA ALA A 502 -5.12 34.96 15.17
C ALA A 502 -6.18 34.98 16.26
#